data_AF-A0A2D7IMC7-F1
#
_entry.id   AF-A0A2D7IMC7-F1
#
_cell.length_a   1.000
_cell.length_b   1.000
_cell.length_c   1.000
_cell.angle_alpha   90.00
_cell.angle_beta   90.00
_cell.angle_gamma   90.00
#
_symmetry.space_group_name_H-M   'P 1'
#
loop_
_entity.id
_entity.type
_entity.pdbx_description
1 polymer ?
#
loop_
_entity_poly.entity_id
_entity_poly.type
_entity_poly.pdbx_seq_one_letter_code
_entity_poly.pdbx_strand_id
1 'polypeptide(L)'
;MQEGKYKRDDNFWMVRKTEEPLNGLVYDYAENGKRIEFGYLVNGYQDGTWKFFHENGKPSMENIYKNGKFIETTQKWDSDGKLLENDY
;
A
#
# COMPACT_ATOMS: atom_id res chain seq x y z
N MET A 1 4.49 22.77 -3.79
CA MET A 1 3.87 21.61 -3.10
C MET A 1 2.92 20.99 -4.10
N GLN A 2 3.24 19.82 -4.63
CA GLN A 2 2.37 19.16 -5.61
C GLN A 2 1.17 18.63 -4.82
N GLU A 3 0.01 19.24 -4.99
CA GLU A 3 -1.20 18.82 -4.28
C GLU A 3 -1.46 17.33 -4.56
N GLY A 4 -1.52 16.51 -3.51
CA GLY A 4 -1.73 15.07 -3.66
C GLY A 4 -3.02 14.80 -4.45
N LYS A 5 -2.93 13.92 -5.46
CA LYS A 5 -4.07 13.56 -6.34
C LYS A 5 -5.24 12.92 -5.57
N TYR A 6 -4.96 12.38 -4.39
CA TYR A 6 -5.84 11.53 -3.61
C TYR A 6 -5.89 12.01 -2.16
N LYS A 7 -6.98 11.70 -1.45
CA LYS A 7 -7.09 11.81 0.01
C LYS A 7 -7.37 10.42 0.60
N ARG A 8 -6.85 10.17 1.79
CA ARG A 8 -7.02 8.91 2.53
C ARG A 8 -7.66 9.21 3.88
N ASP A 9 -8.72 8.48 4.21
CA ASP A 9 -9.38 8.46 5.51
C ASP A 9 -9.34 7.02 6.03
N ASP A 10 -8.48 6.77 7.00
CA ASP A 10 -8.12 5.41 7.45
C ASP A 10 -7.70 4.50 6.28
N ASN A 11 -8.54 3.53 5.90
CA ASN A 11 -8.30 2.59 4.80
C ASN A 11 -9.11 2.91 3.54
N PHE A 12 -9.78 4.07 3.51
CA PHE A 12 -10.59 4.53 2.39
C PHE A 12 -9.88 5.64 1.60
N TRP A 13 -9.79 5.44 0.29
CA TRP A 13 -9.03 6.26 -0.63
C TRP A 13 -9.96 6.84 -1.70
N MET A 14 -9.80 8.13 -1.97
CA MET A 14 -10.69 8.84 -2.87
C MET A 14 -9.98 9.97 -3.61
N VAL A 15 -10.50 10.32 -4.79
CA VAL A 15 -9.99 11.42 -5.61
C VAL A 15 -10.21 12.72 -4.84
N ARG A 16 -9.15 13.53 -4.61
CA ARG A 16 -9.28 14.75 -3.80
C ARG A 16 -10.25 15.76 -4.38
N LYS A 17 -10.31 15.86 -5.72
CA LYS A 17 -11.14 16.83 -6.45
C LYS A 17 -12.62 16.45 -6.55
N THR A 18 -12.91 15.18 -6.80
CA THR A 18 -14.30 14.70 -7.03
C THR A 18 -14.89 14.03 -5.79
N GLU A 19 -14.05 13.67 -4.82
CA GLU A 19 -14.42 12.89 -3.63
C GLU A 19 -15.00 11.50 -3.99
N GLU A 20 -14.73 11.01 -5.18
CA GLU A 20 -15.15 9.69 -5.62
C GLU A 20 -14.17 8.60 -5.13
N PRO A 21 -14.66 7.41 -4.79
CA PRO A 21 -13.81 6.30 -4.39
C PRO A 21 -12.82 5.93 -5.51
N LEU A 22 -11.56 5.73 -5.14
CA LEU A 22 -10.54 5.35 -6.11
C LEU A 22 -10.67 3.89 -6.54
N ASN A 23 -10.37 3.65 -7.81
CA ASN A 23 -10.33 2.34 -8.40
C ASN A 23 -9.05 2.19 -9.22
N GLY A 24 -8.36 1.06 -9.04
CA GLY A 24 -7.12 0.74 -9.76
C GLY A 24 -5.85 0.87 -8.91
N LEU A 25 -4.72 0.86 -9.61
CA LEU A 25 -3.39 0.82 -9.00
C LEU A 25 -3.01 2.18 -8.40
N VAL A 26 -2.63 2.18 -7.13
CA VAL A 26 -2.15 3.36 -6.41
C VAL A 26 -0.79 3.12 -5.78
N TYR A 27 -0.13 4.23 -5.47
CA TYR A 27 1.18 4.27 -4.85
C TYR A 27 1.15 5.33 -3.75
N ASP A 28 1.78 5.03 -2.62
CA ASP A 28 2.06 6.02 -1.58
C ASP A 28 3.56 6.27 -1.46
N TYR A 29 3.91 7.49 -1.05
CA TYR A 29 5.28 7.96 -0.96
C TYR A 29 5.49 8.68 0.38
N ALA A 30 6.63 8.43 1.02
CA ALA A 30 7.07 9.21 2.16
C ALA A 30 7.40 10.67 1.75
N GLU A 31 7.54 11.56 2.73
CA GLU A 31 7.89 12.97 2.50
C GLU A 31 9.19 13.17 1.71
N ASN A 32 10.13 12.23 1.84
CA ASN A 32 11.39 12.20 1.10
C ASN A 32 11.26 11.69 -0.35
N GLY A 33 10.04 11.41 -0.82
CA GLY A 33 9.73 10.93 -2.17
C GLY A 33 9.96 9.43 -2.39
N LYS A 34 10.37 8.67 -1.37
CA LYS A 34 10.53 7.22 -1.48
C LYS A 34 9.19 6.52 -1.41
N ARG A 35 8.97 5.54 -2.27
CA ARG A 35 7.75 4.71 -2.25
C ARG A 35 7.71 3.90 -0.96
N ILE A 36 6.57 3.94 -0.28
CA ILE A 36 6.34 3.19 0.95
C ILE A 36 5.34 2.05 0.76
N GLU A 37 4.38 2.19 -0.15
CA GLU A 37 3.46 1.12 -0.51
C GLU A 37 2.87 1.28 -1.92
N PHE A 38 2.38 0.18 -2.48
CA PHE A 38 1.50 0.19 -3.64
C PHE A 38 0.57 -1.03 -3.65
N GLY A 39 -0.57 -0.87 -4.33
CA GLY A 39 -1.54 -1.96 -4.50
C GLY A 39 -2.76 -1.51 -5.28
N TYR A 40 -3.73 -2.41 -5.39
CA TYR A 40 -4.99 -2.12 -6.07
C TYR A 40 -6.08 -1.70 -5.08
N LEU A 41 -6.84 -0.70 -5.50
CA LEU A 41 -8.07 -0.27 -4.83
C LEU A 41 -9.29 -0.69 -5.63
N VAL A 42 -10.34 -1.07 -4.92
CA VAL A 42 -11.70 -1.28 -5.44
C VAL A 42 -12.66 -0.52 -4.54
N ASN A 43 -13.44 0.38 -5.13
CA ASN A 43 -14.36 1.27 -4.41
C ASN A 43 -13.70 2.00 -3.22
N GLY A 44 -12.48 2.48 -3.43
CA GLY A 44 -11.70 3.21 -2.43
C GLY A 44 -11.03 2.34 -1.37
N TYR A 45 -11.22 1.03 -1.37
CA TYR A 45 -10.62 0.14 -0.38
C TYR A 45 -9.54 -0.75 -0.99
N GLN A 46 -8.54 -1.10 -0.19
CA GLN A 46 -7.49 -2.06 -0.56
C GLN A 46 -8.12 -3.41 -0.93
N ASP A 47 -7.80 -3.94 -2.11
CA ASP A 47 -8.25 -5.27 -2.57
C ASP A 47 -7.13 -5.99 -3.34
N GLY A 48 -6.79 -7.20 -2.89
CA GLY A 48 -5.70 -8.00 -3.43
C GLY A 48 -4.37 -7.76 -2.73
N THR A 49 -3.27 -8.01 -3.45
CA THR A 49 -1.91 -7.92 -2.91
C THR A 49 -1.44 -6.47 -2.83
N TRP A 50 -0.94 -6.09 -1.65
CA TRP A 50 -0.30 -4.82 -1.36
C TRP A 50 1.14 -5.05 -0.97
N LYS A 51 2.05 -4.26 -1.57
CA LYS A 51 3.48 -4.33 -1.30
C LYS A 51 3.92 -3.12 -0.52
N PHE A 52 4.74 -3.35 0.49
CA PHE A 52 5.29 -2.31 1.36
C PHE A 52 6.81 -2.33 1.26
N PHE A 53 7.44 -1.19 1.55
CA PHE A 53 8.89 -1.00 1.37
C PHE A 53 9.55 -0.48 2.63
N HIS A 54 10.78 -0.94 2.86
CA HIS A 54 11.69 -0.35 3.83
C HIS A 54 12.12 1.04 3.36
N GLU A 55 12.65 1.86 4.29
CA GLU A 55 13.17 3.20 3.96
C GLU A 55 14.30 3.19 2.93
N ASN A 56 14.97 2.05 2.73
CA ASN A 56 15.99 1.87 1.70
C ASN A 56 15.41 1.52 0.31
N GLY A 57 14.09 1.41 0.19
CA GLY A 57 13.38 1.11 -1.06
C GLY A 57 13.29 -0.38 -1.40
N LYS A 58 13.80 -1.28 -0.55
CA LYS A 58 13.61 -2.74 -0.71
C LYS A 58 12.23 -3.17 -0.20
N PRO A 59 11.62 -4.24 -0.76
CA PRO A 59 10.38 -4.80 -0.24
C PRO A 59 10.53 -5.16 1.24
N SER A 60 9.50 -4.84 2.02
CA SER A 60 9.43 -5.14 3.45
C SER A 60 8.40 -6.24 3.72
N MET A 61 7.23 -6.15 3.12
CA MET A 61 6.21 -7.18 3.22
C MET A 61 5.23 -7.13 2.05
N GLU A 62 4.57 -8.25 1.80
CA GLU A 62 3.41 -8.39 0.94
C GLU A 62 2.22 -8.86 1.79
N ASN A 63 1.13 -8.11 1.74
CA ASN A 63 -0.11 -8.43 2.46
C ASN A 63 -1.25 -8.62 1.47
N ILE A 64 -2.21 -9.45 1.84
CA ILE A 64 -3.49 -9.57 1.14
C ILE A 64 -4.54 -8.76 1.89
N TYR A 65 -5.26 -7.92 1.15
CA TYR A 65 -6.41 -7.18 1.66
C TYR A 65 -7.68 -7.57 0.91
N LYS A 66 -8.82 -7.50 1.59
CA LYS A 66 -10.14 -7.61 0.97
C LYS A 66 -11.06 -6.56 1.53
N ASN A 67 -11.62 -5.70 0.67
CA ASN A 67 -12.49 -4.59 1.08
C ASN A 67 -11.88 -3.77 2.23
N GLY A 68 -10.58 -3.48 2.15
CA GLY A 68 -9.84 -2.68 3.15
C GLY A 68 -9.45 -3.42 4.42
N LYS A 69 -9.82 -4.71 4.55
CA LYS A 69 -9.45 -5.54 5.69
C LYS A 69 -8.21 -6.36 5.38
N PHE A 70 -7.23 -6.30 6.27
CA PHE A 70 -6.08 -7.21 6.24
C PHE A 70 -6.54 -8.66 6.39
N ILE A 71 -6.02 -9.53 5.54
CA ILE A 71 -6.29 -10.97 5.56
C ILE A 71 -5.06 -11.70 6.10
N GLU A 72 -3.93 -11.57 5.42
CA GLU A 72 -2.69 -12.25 5.79
C GLU A 72 -1.45 -11.54 5.22
N THR A 73 -0.29 -11.86 5.79
CA THR A 73 1.01 -11.50 5.21
C THR A 73 1.57 -12.71 4.47
N THR A 74 1.72 -12.60 3.16
CA THR A 74 2.22 -13.70 2.31
C THR A 74 3.74 -13.80 2.36
N GLN A 75 4.43 -12.66 2.48
CA GLN A 75 5.88 -12.60 2.47
C GLN A 75 6.36 -11.44 3.37
N LYS A 76 7.48 -11.65 4.07
CA LYS A 76 8.20 -10.62 4.83
C LYS A 76 9.66 -10.67 4.45
N TRP A 77 10.31 -9.52 4.38
CA TRP A 77 11.75 -9.42 4.16
C TRP A 77 12.38 -8.51 5.20
N ASP A 78 13.61 -8.83 5.58
CA ASP A 78 14.42 -7.89 6.35
C ASP A 78 14.86 -6.70 5.49
N SER A 79 15.53 -5.73 6.13
CA SER A 79 16.04 -4.54 5.45
C SER A 79 17.11 -4.86 4.40
N ASP A 80 17.72 -6.04 4.42
CA ASP A 80 18.68 -6.47 3.41
C ASP A 80 18.00 -7.11 2.20
N GLY A 81 16.69 -7.38 2.29
CA GLY A 81 15.90 -8.03 1.25
C GLY A 81 15.93 -9.55 1.36
N LYS A 82 16.40 -10.10 2.49
CA LYS A 82 16.33 -11.53 2.75
C LYS A 82 14.90 -11.89 3.18
N LEU A 83 14.33 -12.89 2.52
CA LEU A 83 13.02 -13.41 2.89
C LEU A 83 13.07 -13.97 4.31
N LEU A 84 12.19 -13.46 5.17
CA LEU A 84 11.89 -14.00 6.47
C LEU A 84 10.81 -15.06 6.25
N GLU A 85 11.15 -16.31 6.52
CA GLU A 85 10.22 -17.42 6.42
C GLU A 85 9.09 -17.23 7.45
N ASN A 86 7.85 -17.43 7.03
CA ASN A 86 6.73 -17.49 7.97
C ASN A 86 6.79 -18.87 8.64
N ASP A 87 7.18 -18.91 9.92
CA ASP A 87 7.02 -20.11 10.74
C ASP A 87 5.51 -20.39 10.90
N TYR A 88 4.98 -21.35 10.13
CA TYR A 88 3.62 -21.88 10.29
C TYR A 88 3.61 -23.12 11.20
#